data_AF-A0AAD1WCC7-F1
#
_entry.id   AF-A0AAD1WCC7-F1
#
_cell.length_a   1.000
_cell.length_b   1.000
_cell.length_c   1.000
_cell.angle_alpha   90.00
_cell.angle_beta   90.00
_cell.angle_gamma   90.00
#
_symmetry.space_group_name_H-M   'P 1'
#
loop_
_entity.id
_entity.type
_entity.pdbx_description
1 polymer ?
#
loop_
_entity_poly.entity_id
_entity_poly.type
_entity_poly.pdbx_seq_one_letter_code
_entity_poly.pdbx_strand_id
1 'polypeptide(L)'
;MVRNKKPHTLGGTPHRPTGTLDEFVCTPSTLSCSRPPDNMAPGSPGSESAGEPTLDGTQDDTLALIKQELAMISAQMLTKADTGGLLRELRAAVKEEVAALRKDLSSVEVRVEALETEAQASRAQHQAAELATTRQGNMLLSLRRQVEDLENRSRRQNIRIRGLPEPDTAPLQDTLQALFRQILGEECPAVIKLDRAHRSLGPQRPDGRPRDVLCCLHDYSLKERLMTAARGMADIPFRGASVALYQDLSGLTLDARRALRPLTTTLREKGIAYRWGFPFSLQIRQGNAWIQVRWPEDVPRALRALRLPPIRIRNWLLETPLAQLHEVAEDGRPPSPTRRRERAQRMLGGPRGVEE
;
A
#
# COMPACT_ATOMS: atom_id res chain seq x y z
N MET A 1 47.11 31.52 -27.81
CA MET A 1 46.32 30.50 -28.55
C MET A 1 45.83 29.48 -27.55
N VAL A 2 44.56 29.15 -27.36
CA VAL A 2 43.28 29.55 -27.96
C VAL A 2 42.24 29.45 -26.83
N ARG A 3 41.43 30.50 -26.68
CA ARG A 3 40.22 30.54 -25.86
C ARG A 3 39.14 29.65 -26.47
N ASN A 4 38.26 29.06 -25.66
CA ASN A 4 36.84 28.83 -25.93
C ASN A 4 36.26 27.95 -24.81
N LYS A 5 34.98 27.98 -24.42
CA LYS A 5 33.85 28.91 -24.52
C LYS A 5 32.76 28.19 -23.68
N LYS A 6 31.99 28.90 -22.86
CA LYS A 6 30.81 28.36 -22.16
C LYS A 6 29.80 27.77 -23.16
N PRO A 7 28.90 26.90 -22.70
CA PRO A 7 27.49 27.23 -22.89
C PRO A 7 26.61 27.07 -21.64
N HIS A 8 25.72 28.06 -21.52
CA HIS A 8 24.49 28.24 -20.78
C HIS A 8 23.82 27.02 -20.10
N THR A 9 23.60 27.16 -18.80
CA THR A 9 22.60 26.45 -18.00
C THR A 9 21.25 27.15 -18.11
N LEU A 10 20.24 26.49 -18.68
CA LEU A 10 18.82 26.87 -18.58
C LEU A 10 18.18 25.95 -17.53
N GLY A 11 18.12 26.42 -16.28
CA GLY A 11 17.32 25.82 -15.21
C GLY A 11 16.11 26.69 -14.96
N GLY A 12 14.98 26.38 -15.61
CA GLY A 12 13.70 27.03 -15.38
C GLY A 12 12.89 26.26 -14.33
N THR A 13 12.76 26.85 -13.15
CA THR A 13 11.77 26.52 -12.12
C THR A 13 10.38 26.98 -12.56
N PRO A 14 9.31 26.19 -12.42
CA PRO A 14 7.97 26.73 -12.58
C PRO A 14 7.54 27.45 -11.29
N HIS A 15 7.40 28.77 -11.42
CA HIS A 15 6.80 29.65 -10.42
C HIS A 15 5.33 29.30 -10.18
N ARG A 16 4.99 29.19 -8.90
CA ARG A 16 3.64 29.16 -8.34
C ARG A 16 3.00 30.55 -8.49
N PRO A 17 1.81 30.72 -9.09
CA PRO A 17 1.10 31.98 -8.97
C PRO A 17 0.27 32.01 -7.68
N THR A 18 0.64 32.93 -6.79
CA THR A 18 -0.23 33.48 -5.76
C THR A 18 -1.23 34.42 -6.44
N GLY A 19 -2.51 34.11 -6.36
CA GLY A 19 -3.62 34.95 -6.81
C GLY A 19 -4.69 34.99 -5.73
N THR A 20 -4.95 36.20 -5.26
CA THR A 20 -5.91 36.66 -4.26
C THR A 20 -7.36 36.24 -4.53
N LEU A 21 -8.08 35.94 -3.46
CA LEU A 21 -9.54 35.78 -3.38
C LEU A 21 -10.24 37.16 -3.33
N ASP A 22 -11.54 37.16 -3.60
CA ASP A 22 -12.51 38.27 -3.71
C ASP A 22 -12.61 38.87 -5.13
N GLU A 23 -13.75 38.96 -5.82
CA GLU A 23 -15.18 38.90 -5.53
C GLU A 23 -15.88 38.25 -6.73
N PHE A 24 -16.92 37.43 -6.55
CA PHE A 24 -18.08 37.39 -7.45
C PHE A 24 -19.25 36.68 -6.78
N VAL A 25 -20.28 37.47 -6.48
CA VAL A 25 -21.58 37.03 -5.95
C VAL A 25 -22.34 36.30 -7.05
N CYS A 26 -22.79 35.08 -6.76
CA CYS A 26 -23.74 34.33 -7.58
C CYS A 26 -24.93 33.96 -6.71
N THR A 27 -26.10 34.54 -6.97
CA THR A 27 -27.38 34.16 -6.38
C THR A 27 -28.04 33.06 -7.22
N PRO A 28 -28.68 32.05 -6.61
CA PRO A 28 -29.50 31.10 -7.34
C PRO A 28 -31.00 31.42 -7.15
N SER A 29 -31.74 31.54 -8.26
CA SER A 29 -33.20 31.54 -8.25
C SER A 29 -33.72 30.20 -8.75
N THR A 30 -34.34 29.47 -7.84
CA THR A 30 -35.01 28.19 -7.99
C THR A 30 -36.38 28.36 -8.63
N LEU A 31 -36.75 27.48 -9.56
CA LEU A 31 -38.16 27.22 -9.90
C LEU A 31 -38.41 25.71 -10.00
N SER A 32 -39.21 25.24 -9.07
CA SER A 32 -39.79 23.90 -9.00
C SER A 32 -41.26 24.00 -9.42
N CYS A 33 -41.69 23.05 -10.25
CA CYS A 33 -43.03 22.88 -10.77
C CYS A 33 -43.92 22.13 -9.75
N SER A 34 -45.18 22.52 -9.55
CA SER A 34 -46.23 21.68 -8.96
C SER A 34 -47.64 22.23 -9.24
N ARG A 35 -48.55 21.31 -9.58
CA ARG A 35 -49.97 21.49 -9.98
C ARG A 35 -50.95 21.64 -8.78
N PRO A 36 -52.23 22.02 -9.02
CA PRO A 36 -53.24 22.44 -8.02
C PRO A 36 -54.15 21.23 -7.59
N PRO A 37 -55.17 21.36 -6.69
CA PRO A 37 -56.49 21.95 -7.05
C PRO A 37 -57.37 22.54 -5.90
N ASP A 38 -58.52 23.13 -6.30
CA ASP A 38 -59.86 23.24 -5.69
C ASP A 38 -60.08 23.68 -4.21
N ASN A 39 -60.89 24.73 -3.95
CA ASN A 39 -62.37 24.64 -3.80
C ASN A 39 -62.98 25.80 -2.96
N MET A 40 -64.21 26.18 -3.35
CA MET A 40 -65.35 26.69 -2.56
C MET A 40 -65.34 28.05 -1.81
N ALA A 41 -66.30 28.89 -2.24
CA ALA A 41 -67.01 29.98 -1.55
C ALA A 41 -67.77 29.46 -0.28
N PRO A 42 -68.56 30.25 0.52
CA PRO A 42 -69.07 31.62 0.30
C PRO A 42 -69.09 32.55 1.56
N GLY A 43 -69.56 33.79 1.40
CA GLY A 43 -69.94 34.64 2.55
C GLY A 43 -70.09 36.14 2.25
N SER A 44 -71.31 36.59 1.94
CA SER A 44 -71.82 37.95 2.23
C SER A 44 -72.54 37.92 3.60
N PRO A 45 -72.86 39.02 4.33
CA PRO A 45 -73.68 40.17 3.87
C PRO A 45 -73.25 41.56 4.41
N GLY A 46 -73.59 42.67 3.73
CA GLY A 46 -74.70 43.59 4.05
C GLY A 46 -74.13 44.98 4.44
N SER A 47 -74.73 46.16 4.29
CA SER A 47 -75.95 46.68 3.65
C SER A 47 -75.99 48.20 3.95
N GLU A 48 -76.40 49.07 3.02
CA GLU A 48 -77.10 50.38 3.18
C GLU A 48 -77.06 51.10 1.80
N SER A 49 -78.11 51.20 0.96
CA SER A 49 -79.39 51.95 1.04
C SER A 49 -79.19 53.44 1.36
N ALA A 50 -79.71 54.46 0.67
CA ALA A 50 -80.51 54.59 -0.55
C ALA A 50 -80.52 56.09 -0.93
N GLY A 51 -80.68 56.42 -2.21
CA GLY A 51 -80.82 57.80 -2.70
C GLY A 51 -81.02 57.85 -4.21
N GLU A 52 -82.24 57.53 -4.64
CA GLU A 52 -82.78 57.83 -5.98
C GLU A 52 -82.87 59.36 -6.21
N PRO A 53 -82.76 59.88 -7.45
CA PRO A 53 -83.87 59.75 -8.40
C PRO A 53 -83.50 59.41 -9.85
N THR A 54 -84.22 58.41 -10.36
CA THR A 54 -85.19 58.52 -11.46
C THR A 54 -84.74 59.13 -12.81
N LEU A 55 -84.61 58.21 -13.78
CA LEU A 55 -85.02 58.25 -15.20
C LEU A 55 -84.50 59.43 -16.04
N ASP A 56 -83.82 59.24 -17.17
CA ASP A 56 -84.23 58.43 -18.32
C ASP A 56 -83.03 58.40 -19.29
N GLY A 57 -82.68 57.27 -19.89
CA GLY A 57 -81.53 57.23 -20.82
C GLY A 57 -81.03 55.85 -21.26
N THR A 58 -81.60 55.37 -22.36
CA THR A 58 -80.89 54.62 -23.42
C THR A 58 -80.20 53.30 -23.07
N GLN A 59 -80.90 52.19 -23.36
CA GLN A 59 -80.33 50.85 -23.61
C GLN A 59 -79.16 50.86 -24.62
N ASP A 60 -79.00 51.94 -25.39
CA ASP A 60 -77.91 52.12 -26.35
C ASP A 60 -76.54 52.41 -25.72
N ASP A 61 -76.47 53.06 -24.54
CA ASP A 61 -75.18 53.41 -23.92
C ASP A 61 -74.53 52.21 -23.21
N THR A 62 -75.35 51.34 -22.61
CA THR A 62 -74.89 50.06 -22.03
C THR A 62 -74.50 49.07 -23.12
N LEU A 63 -75.23 49.03 -24.23
CA LEU A 63 -74.89 48.22 -25.41
C LEU A 63 -73.62 48.73 -26.10
N ALA A 64 -73.40 50.05 -26.15
CA ALA A 64 -72.19 50.65 -26.67
C ALA A 64 -70.97 50.31 -25.79
N LEU A 65 -71.13 50.35 -24.46
CA LEU A 65 -70.07 49.97 -23.52
C LEU A 65 -69.72 48.48 -23.64
N ILE A 66 -70.72 47.60 -23.72
CA ILE A 66 -70.50 46.15 -23.93
C ILE A 66 -69.88 45.87 -25.31
N LYS A 67 -70.29 46.59 -26.36
CA LYS A 67 -69.66 46.48 -27.69
C LYS A 67 -68.21 46.98 -27.68
N GLN A 68 -67.93 48.03 -26.94
CA GLN A 68 -66.58 48.56 -26.76
C GLN A 68 -65.71 47.60 -25.93
N GLU A 69 -66.24 47.02 -24.87
CA GLU A 69 -65.56 45.99 -24.06
C GLU A 69 -65.35 44.70 -24.88
N LEU A 70 -66.33 44.23 -25.65
CA LEU A 70 -66.18 43.09 -26.56
C LEU A 70 -65.18 43.38 -27.68
N ALA A 71 -65.14 44.61 -28.21
CA ALA A 71 -64.14 45.02 -29.18
C ALA A 71 -62.73 45.02 -28.55
N MET A 72 -62.59 45.53 -27.32
CA MET A 72 -61.34 45.48 -26.55
C MET A 72 -60.92 44.04 -26.24
N ILE A 73 -61.84 43.18 -25.81
CA ILE A 73 -61.59 41.75 -25.54
C ILE A 73 -61.21 41.03 -26.85
N SER A 74 -61.90 41.30 -27.96
CA SER A 74 -61.58 40.71 -29.26
C SER A 74 -60.24 41.18 -29.83
N ALA A 75 -59.82 42.41 -29.51
CA ALA A 75 -58.51 42.96 -29.86
C ALA A 75 -57.39 42.44 -28.94
N GLN A 76 -57.73 42.03 -27.71
CA GLN A 76 -56.82 41.38 -26.77
C GLN A 76 -56.72 39.85 -26.96
N MET A 77 -57.69 39.25 -27.67
CA MET A 77 -57.66 37.82 -28.02
C MET A 77 -56.63 37.57 -29.12
N LEU A 78 -55.71 36.63 -28.88
CA LEU A 78 -54.78 36.20 -29.92
C LEU A 78 -55.55 35.69 -31.13
N THR A 79 -55.25 36.23 -32.30
CA THR A 79 -55.85 35.74 -33.53
C THR A 79 -55.25 34.39 -33.92
N LYS A 80 -55.94 33.63 -34.79
CA LYS A 80 -55.38 32.39 -35.36
C LYS A 80 -54.06 32.64 -36.11
N ALA A 81 -53.85 33.86 -36.60
CA ALA A 81 -52.60 34.26 -37.25
C ALA A 81 -51.46 34.46 -36.23
N ASP A 82 -51.74 35.06 -35.07
CA ASP A 82 -50.76 35.29 -34.00
C ASP A 82 -50.29 33.98 -33.37
N THR A 83 -51.24 33.09 -33.05
CA THR A 83 -50.93 31.73 -32.59
C THR A 83 -50.14 30.93 -33.64
N GLY A 84 -50.48 31.07 -34.92
CA GLY A 84 -49.71 30.49 -36.03
C GLY A 84 -48.33 31.12 -36.25
N GLY A 85 -48.13 32.37 -35.86
CA GLY A 85 -46.82 33.06 -35.83
C GLY A 85 -45.93 32.50 -34.72
N LEU A 86 -46.42 32.49 -33.48
CA LEU A 86 -45.72 31.94 -32.32
C LEU A 86 -45.35 30.47 -32.50
N LEU A 87 -46.22 29.66 -33.11
CA LEU A 87 -45.91 28.25 -33.42
C LEU A 87 -44.79 28.12 -34.45
N ARG A 88 -44.71 29.01 -35.43
CA ARG A 88 -43.61 29.02 -36.42
C ARG A 88 -42.29 29.44 -35.79
N GLU A 89 -42.32 30.45 -34.92
CA GLU A 89 -41.14 30.91 -34.17
C GLU A 89 -40.65 29.83 -33.21
N LEU A 90 -41.54 29.21 -32.43
CA LEU A 90 -41.20 28.09 -31.55
C LEU A 90 -40.61 26.92 -32.34
N ARG A 91 -41.21 26.58 -33.50
CA ARG A 91 -40.69 25.53 -34.38
C ARG A 91 -39.31 25.87 -34.92
N ALA A 92 -39.04 27.14 -35.24
CA ALA A 92 -37.74 27.60 -35.71
C ALA A 92 -36.70 27.51 -34.59
N ALA A 93 -37.01 28.03 -33.39
CA ALA A 93 -36.15 27.96 -32.22
C ALA A 93 -35.82 26.51 -31.82
N VAL A 94 -36.83 25.62 -31.76
CA VAL A 94 -36.61 24.20 -31.49
C VAL A 94 -35.72 23.56 -32.56
N LYS A 95 -35.87 23.93 -33.84
CA LYS A 95 -35.04 23.39 -34.91
C LYS A 95 -33.57 23.85 -34.78
N GLU A 96 -33.36 25.09 -34.38
CA GLU A 96 -32.02 25.65 -34.13
C GLU A 96 -31.34 24.98 -32.93
N GLU A 97 -32.05 24.85 -31.81
CA GLU A 97 -31.56 24.15 -30.61
C GLU A 97 -31.25 22.67 -30.91
N VAL A 98 -32.11 21.97 -31.67
CA VAL A 98 -31.82 20.58 -32.08
C VAL A 98 -30.59 20.51 -32.98
N ALA A 99 -30.35 21.50 -33.84
CA ALA A 99 -29.15 21.54 -34.67
C ALA A 99 -27.89 21.81 -33.83
N ALA A 100 -27.97 22.70 -32.83
CA ALA A 100 -26.89 22.95 -31.88
C ALA A 100 -26.56 21.70 -31.06
N LEU A 101 -27.58 21.03 -30.49
CA LEU A 101 -27.42 19.79 -29.75
C LEU A 101 -26.80 18.66 -30.58
N ARG A 102 -27.15 18.56 -31.87
CA ARG A 102 -26.52 17.58 -32.79
C ARG A 102 -25.03 17.86 -32.98
N LYS A 103 -24.65 19.13 -33.10
CA LYS A 103 -23.23 19.53 -33.20
C LYS A 103 -22.49 19.21 -31.91
N ASP A 104 -23.07 19.53 -30.76
CA ASP A 104 -22.47 19.22 -29.46
C ASP A 104 -22.34 17.72 -29.24
N LEU A 105 -23.35 16.93 -29.62
CA LEU A 105 -23.30 15.47 -29.57
C LEU A 105 -22.15 14.92 -30.42
N SER A 106 -22.00 15.37 -31.66
CA SER A 106 -20.87 14.94 -32.51
C SER A 106 -19.50 15.33 -31.94
N SER A 107 -19.42 16.48 -31.28
CA SER A 107 -18.20 16.92 -30.58
C SER A 107 -17.89 16.03 -29.37
N VAL A 108 -18.92 15.65 -28.61
CA VAL A 108 -18.79 14.73 -27.48
C VAL A 108 -18.38 13.33 -27.96
N GLU A 109 -18.96 12.81 -29.03
CA GLU A 109 -18.60 11.50 -29.61
C GLU A 109 -17.11 11.43 -29.94
N VAL A 110 -16.58 12.41 -30.68
CA VAL A 110 -15.14 12.47 -31.02
C VAL A 110 -14.26 12.55 -29.76
N ARG A 111 -14.67 13.32 -28.75
CA ARG A 111 -13.94 13.42 -27.48
C ARG A 111 -13.97 12.11 -26.69
N VAL A 112 -15.09 11.39 -26.70
CA VAL A 112 -15.23 10.10 -26.04
C VAL A 112 -14.34 9.07 -26.72
N GLU A 113 -14.35 8.99 -28.05
CA GLU A 113 -13.45 8.11 -28.80
C GLU A 113 -11.97 8.41 -28.50
N ALA A 114 -11.59 9.68 -28.48
CA ALA A 114 -10.22 10.08 -28.12
C ALA A 114 -9.86 9.63 -26.69
N LEU A 115 -10.74 9.84 -25.72
CA LEU A 115 -10.53 9.40 -24.34
C LEU A 115 -10.48 7.88 -24.19
N GLU A 116 -11.29 7.14 -24.94
CA GLU A 116 -11.27 5.67 -24.93
C GLU A 116 -9.95 5.12 -25.47
N THR A 117 -9.45 5.69 -26.58
CA THR A 117 -8.15 5.30 -27.14
C THR A 117 -7.00 5.63 -26.19
N GLU A 118 -7.01 6.80 -25.56
CA GLU A 118 -5.99 7.19 -24.58
C GLU A 118 -6.06 6.32 -23.32
N ALA A 119 -7.26 6.03 -22.81
CA ALA A 119 -7.45 5.15 -21.67
C ALA A 119 -6.96 3.72 -21.97
N GLN A 120 -7.19 3.22 -23.19
CA GLN A 120 -6.70 1.90 -23.58
C GLN A 120 -5.18 1.88 -23.71
N ALA A 121 -4.57 2.93 -24.27
CA ALA A 121 -3.12 3.07 -24.32
C ALA A 121 -2.50 3.16 -22.92
N SER A 122 -3.09 3.94 -22.02
CA SER A 122 -2.66 4.07 -20.63
C SER A 122 -2.76 2.73 -19.87
N ARG A 123 -3.87 2.00 -20.01
CA ARG A 123 -4.02 0.65 -19.43
C ARG A 123 -2.95 -0.32 -19.94
N ALA A 124 -2.67 -0.31 -21.24
CA ALA A 124 -1.62 -1.15 -21.82
C ALA A 124 -0.23 -0.80 -21.27
N GLN A 125 0.08 0.50 -21.12
CA GLN A 125 1.33 0.96 -20.51
C GLN A 125 1.43 0.55 -19.03
N HIS A 126 0.36 0.68 -18.26
CA HIS A 126 0.33 0.24 -16.86
C HIS A 126 0.55 -1.27 -16.72
N GLN A 127 -0.12 -2.09 -17.53
CA GLN A 127 0.10 -3.53 -17.53
C GLN A 127 1.54 -3.90 -17.89
N ALA A 128 2.12 -3.24 -18.90
CA ALA A 128 3.51 -3.44 -19.27
C ALA A 128 4.48 -3.06 -18.13
N ALA A 129 4.20 -1.95 -17.43
CA ALA A 129 4.98 -1.50 -16.28
C ALA A 129 4.89 -2.49 -15.11
N GLU A 130 3.69 -2.99 -14.77
CA GLU A 130 3.49 -3.99 -13.71
C GLU A 130 4.26 -5.30 -13.98
N LEU A 131 4.22 -5.77 -15.23
CA LEU A 131 4.99 -6.95 -15.66
C LEU A 131 6.50 -6.70 -15.55
N ALA A 132 6.96 -5.51 -15.95
CA ALA A 132 8.36 -5.13 -15.83
C ALA A 132 8.81 -5.06 -14.37
N THR A 133 8.02 -4.45 -13.47
CA THR A 133 8.29 -4.38 -12.03
C THR A 133 8.32 -5.78 -11.41
N THR A 134 7.38 -6.66 -11.77
CA THR A 134 7.37 -8.05 -11.29
C THR A 134 8.62 -8.80 -11.74
N ARG A 135 9.01 -8.65 -13.01
CA ARG A 135 10.24 -9.26 -13.56
C ARG A 135 11.49 -8.74 -12.84
N GLN A 136 11.58 -7.44 -12.58
CA GLN A 136 12.68 -6.83 -11.84
C GLN A 136 12.73 -7.34 -10.39
N GLY A 137 11.58 -7.42 -9.71
CA GLY A 137 11.48 -7.97 -8.36
C GLY A 137 12.00 -9.41 -8.28
N ASN A 138 11.63 -10.25 -9.24
CA ASN A 138 12.14 -11.62 -9.34
C ASN A 138 13.65 -11.68 -9.60
N MET A 139 14.18 -10.80 -10.45
CA MET A 139 15.62 -10.70 -10.71
C MET A 139 16.39 -10.25 -9.46
N LEU A 140 15.91 -9.23 -8.74
CA LEU A 140 16.51 -8.77 -7.48
C LEU A 140 16.53 -9.87 -6.43
N LEU A 141 15.44 -10.64 -6.32
CA LEU A 141 15.38 -11.78 -5.40
C LEU A 141 16.41 -12.86 -5.80
N SER A 142 16.54 -13.17 -7.09
CA SER A 142 17.55 -14.10 -7.60
C SER A 142 18.97 -13.63 -7.30
N LEU A 143 19.28 -12.35 -7.56
CA LEU A 143 20.59 -11.76 -7.28
C LEU A 143 20.91 -11.79 -5.78
N ARG A 144 19.95 -11.42 -4.92
CA ARG A 144 20.13 -11.48 -3.46
C ARG A 144 20.48 -12.90 -3.00
N ARG A 145 19.80 -13.91 -3.55
CA ARG A 145 20.08 -15.33 -3.26
C ARG A 145 21.48 -15.74 -3.70
N GLN A 146 21.92 -15.30 -4.89
CA GLN A 146 23.27 -15.59 -5.39
C GLN A 146 24.35 -14.93 -4.53
N VAL A 147 24.16 -13.65 -4.17
CA VAL A 147 25.10 -12.92 -3.31
C VAL A 147 25.21 -13.57 -1.93
N GLU A 148 24.09 -13.94 -1.32
CA GLU A 148 24.08 -14.66 -0.04
C GLU A 148 24.82 -16.01 -0.13
N ASP A 149 24.60 -16.76 -1.20
CA ASP A 149 25.25 -18.06 -1.43
C ASP A 149 26.77 -17.90 -1.63
N LEU A 150 27.20 -16.89 -2.39
CA LEU A 150 28.61 -16.55 -2.57
C LEU A 150 29.28 -16.12 -1.25
N GLU A 151 28.60 -15.28 -0.47
CA GLU A 151 29.08 -14.84 0.85
C GLU A 151 29.27 -16.04 1.79
N ASN A 152 28.28 -16.93 1.87
CA ASN A 152 28.38 -18.12 2.71
C ASN A 152 29.47 -19.08 2.22
N ARG A 153 29.65 -19.28 0.91
CA ARG A 153 30.73 -20.12 0.37
C ARG A 153 32.11 -19.55 0.71
N SER A 154 32.27 -18.23 0.62
CA SER A 154 33.50 -17.53 1.02
C SER A 154 33.80 -17.70 2.52
N ARG A 155 32.76 -17.78 3.37
CA ARG A 155 32.88 -17.96 4.83
C ARG A 155 32.89 -19.41 5.29
N ARG A 156 32.82 -20.40 4.40
CA ARG A 156 32.61 -21.81 4.78
C ARG A 156 33.76 -22.38 5.64
N GLN A 157 34.98 -21.92 5.41
CA GLN A 157 36.16 -22.29 6.20
C GLN A 157 36.34 -21.48 7.49
N ASN A 158 35.52 -20.43 7.68
CA ASN A 158 35.62 -19.57 8.85
C ASN A 158 34.89 -20.18 10.06
N ILE A 159 35.49 -20.03 11.23
CA ILE A 159 34.90 -20.33 12.53
C ILE A 159 34.84 -19.03 13.34
N ARG A 160 33.68 -18.82 13.99
CA ARG A 160 33.47 -17.76 14.97
C ARG A 160 33.51 -18.34 16.38
N ILE A 161 34.42 -17.84 17.20
CA ILE A 161 34.63 -18.30 18.57
C ILE A 161 34.13 -17.21 19.51
N ARG A 162 33.26 -17.58 20.44
CA ARG A 162 32.69 -16.69 21.47
C ARG A 162 33.22 -17.07 22.85
N GLY A 163 33.38 -16.07 23.71
CA GLY A 163 33.78 -16.28 25.11
C GLY A 163 35.27 -16.56 25.31
N LEU A 164 36.09 -16.48 24.24
CA LEU A 164 37.53 -16.64 24.38
C LEU A 164 38.10 -15.45 25.15
N PRO A 165 38.74 -15.66 26.32
CA PRO A 165 39.33 -14.59 27.12
C PRO A 165 40.25 -13.69 26.27
N GLU A 166 40.36 -12.41 26.64
CA GLU A 166 41.31 -11.48 26.05
C GLU A 166 42.58 -11.45 26.92
N PRO A 167 43.60 -12.30 26.67
CA PRO A 167 44.88 -12.15 27.35
C PRO A 167 45.64 -10.97 26.76
N ASP A 168 46.26 -10.16 27.61
CA ASP A 168 47.05 -9.00 27.19
C ASP A 168 48.42 -9.37 26.59
N THR A 169 48.91 -10.59 26.82
CA THR A 169 50.32 -10.96 26.59
C THR A 169 50.54 -12.06 25.54
N ALA A 170 49.56 -12.95 25.30
CA ALA A 170 49.76 -14.08 24.40
C ALA A 170 49.26 -13.78 22.97
N PRO A 171 50.00 -14.18 21.93
CA PRO A 171 49.51 -14.04 20.56
C PRO A 171 48.25 -14.89 20.37
N LEU A 172 47.30 -14.36 19.60
CA LEU A 172 46.01 -15.00 19.36
C LEU A 172 46.17 -16.39 18.73
N GLN A 173 47.14 -16.56 17.84
CA GLN A 173 47.37 -17.84 17.16
C GLN A 173 47.72 -18.95 18.15
N ASP A 174 48.64 -18.72 19.09
CA ASP A 174 49.03 -19.73 20.08
C ASP A 174 47.86 -20.12 20.99
N THR A 175 47.04 -19.13 21.34
CA THR A 175 45.82 -19.36 22.13
C THR A 175 44.81 -20.22 21.35
N LEU A 176 44.67 -20.00 20.04
CA LEU A 176 43.82 -20.82 19.16
C LEU A 176 44.37 -22.24 18.99
N GLN A 177 45.70 -22.40 18.82
CA GLN A 177 46.33 -23.73 18.75
C GLN A 177 46.04 -24.54 20.02
N ALA A 178 46.21 -23.92 21.20
CA ALA A 178 45.93 -24.56 22.48
C ALA A 178 44.44 -24.95 22.61
N LEU A 179 43.53 -24.06 22.24
CA LEU A 179 42.08 -24.34 22.25
C LEU A 179 41.72 -25.51 21.34
N PHE A 180 42.20 -25.49 20.09
CA PHE A 180 41.86 -26.54 19.13
C PHE A 180 42.49 -27.89 19.49
N ARG A 181 43.69 -27.89 20.07
CA ARG A 181 44.31 -29.11 20.61
C ARG A 181 43.48 -29.71 21.74
N GLN A 182 42.92 -28.88 22.61
CA GLN A 182 42.02 -29.36 23.66
C GLN A 182 40.72 -29.97 23.09
N ILE A 183 40.16 -29.36 22.04
CA ILE A 183 38.91 -29.86 21.43
C ILE A 183 39.13 -31.16 20.64
N LEU A 184 40.23 -31.25 19.88
CA LEU A 184 40.55 -32.40 19.03
C LEU A 184 41.24 -33.55 19.80
N GLY A 185 41.84 -33.27 20.95
CA GLY A 185 42.56 -34.27 21.75
C GLY A 185 43.72 -34.90 20.99
N GLU A 186 43.83 -36.22 21.05
CA GLU A 186 44.90 -37.00 20.41
C GLU A 186 44.85 -36.95 18.87
N GLU A 187 43.69 -36.67 18.28
CA GLU A 187 43.54 -36.54 16.82
C GLU A 187 44.05 -35.19 16.28
N CYS A 188 44.55 -34.31 17.15
CA CYS A 188 45.03 -32.99 16.77
C CYS A 188 46.35 -33.08 15.99
N PRO A 189 46.45 -32.47 14.80
CA PRO A 189 47.74 -32.28 14.14
C PRO A 189 48.70 -31.46 15.02
N ALA A 190 50.01 -31.65 14.82
CA ALA A 190 51.04 -30.91 15.56
C ALA A 190 50.87 -29.38 15.44
N VAL A 191 50.55 -28.91 14.23
CA VAL A 191 50.29 -27.49 13.91
C VAL A 191 49.04 -27.37 13.05
N ILE A 192 48.07 -26.59 13.50
CA ILE A 192 46.86 -26.27 12.72
C ILE A 192 47.13 -25.01 11.90
N LYS A 193 47.17 -25.13 10.57
CA LYS A 193 47.39 -23.97 9.70
C LYS A 193 46.16 -23.08 9.66
N LEU A 194 46.33 -21.82 10.02
CA LEU A 194 45.31 -20.77 9.95
C LEU A 194 45.72 -19.77 8.87
N ASP A 195 44.82 -19.50 7.92
CA ASP A 195 45.07 -18.49 6.89
C ASP A 195 44.94 -17.08 7.49
N ARG A 196 43.95 -16.89 8.37
CA ARG A 196 43.66 -15.62 9.05
C ARG A 196 43.08 -15.88 10.43
N ALA A 197 43.43 -15.05 11.41
CA ALA A 197 42.81 -15.04 12.73
C ALA A 197 42.84 -13.63 13.32
N HIS A 198 41.69 -13.12 13.74
CA HIS A 198 41.57 -11.79 14.34
C HIS A 198 40.36 -11.71 15.27
N ARG A 199 40.38 -10.75 16.20
CA ARG A 199 39.20 -10.38 16.99
C ARG A 199 38.28 -9.49 16.17
N SER A 200 36.99 -9.55 16.44
CA SER A 200 36.01 -8.64 15.85
C SER A 200 36.41 -7.18 16.11
N LEU A 201 36.28 -6.34 15.09
CA LEU A 201 36.59 -4.91 15.17
C LEU A 201 35.73 -4.22 16.22
N GLY A 202 36.31 -3.23 16.91
CA GLY A 202 35.65 -2.41 17.92
C GLY A 202 36.32 -2.48 19.30
N PRO A 203 35.97 -1.53 20.19
CA PRO A 203 36.44 -1.53 21.57
C PRO A 203 35.91 -2.76 22.32
N GLN A 204 36.52 -3.07 23.46
CA GLN A 204 36.00 -4.08 24.36
C GLN A 204 34.55 -3.74 24.73
N ARG A 205 33.71 -4.77 24.85
CA ARG A 205 32.28 -4.55 25.11
C ARG A 205 32.11 -3.97 26.51
N PRO A 206 31.22 -2.97 26.70
CA PRO A 206 30.98 -2.37 28.01
C PRO A 206 30.50 -3.40 29.04
N ASP A 207 29.81 -4.46 28.59
CA ASP A 207 29.35 -5.58 29.40
C ASP A 207 30.49 -6.47 29.96
N GLY A 208 31.76 -6.14 29.70
CA GLY A 208 32.93 -6.94 30.09
C GLY A 208 33.11 -8.25 29.31
N ARG A 209 32.18 -8.57 28.38
CA ARG A 209 32.24 -9.79 27.57
C ARG A 209 33.37 -9.71 26.54
N PRO A 210 34.20 -10.78 26.42
CA PRO A 210 35.25 -10.82 25.40
C PRO A 210 34.72 -10.65 23.98
N ARG A 211 35.51 -10.00 23.12
CA ARG A 211 35.25 -9.89 21.69
C ARG A 211 35.36 -11.24 21.02
N ASP A 212 34.44 -11.48 20.09
CA ASP A 212 34.42 -12.70 19.29
C ASP A 212 35.68 -12.79 18.43
N VAL A 213 36.19 -14.01 18.22
CA VAL A 213 37.31 -14.27 17.33
C VAL A 213 36.79 -14.87 16.03
N LEU A 214 37.28 -14.36 14.91
CA LEU A 214 37.06 -14.93 13.58
C LEU A 214 38.38 -15.53 13.10
N CYS A 215 38.36 -16.81 12.76
CA CYS A 215 39.52 -17.50 12.20
C CYS A 215 39.13 -18.33 10.98
N CYS A 216 40.05 -18.44 10.03
CA CYS A 216 39.92 -19.22 8.80
C CYS A 216 40.92 -20.37 8.85
N LEU A 217 40.42 -21.60 8.84
CA LEU A 217 41.27 -22.79 8.77
C LEU A 217 41.62 -23.07 7.31
N HIS A 218 42.88 -23.42 7.08
CA HIS A 218 43.37 -23.76 5.75
C HIS A 218 42.69 -25.00 5.17
N ASP A 219 42.51 -26.04 5.99
CA ASP A 219 41.85 -27.29 5.59
C ASP A 219 40.38 -27.31 6.05
N TYR A 220 39.49 -27.49 5.08
CA TYR A 220 38.05 -27.62 5.32
C TYR A 220 37.70 -28.89 6.11
N SER A 221 38.40 -29.99 5.87
CA SER A 221 38.12 -31.29 6.50
C SER A 221 38.44 -31.24 8.00
N LEU A 222 39.61 -30.68 8.35
CA LEU A 222 39.98 -30.40 9.72
C LEU A 222 38.96 -29.48 10.42
N LYS A 223 38.50 -28.44 9.73
CA LYS A 223 37.45 -27.54 10.25
C LYS A 223 36.14 -28.26 10.57
N GLU A 224 35.68 -29.18 9.73
CA GLU A 224 34.44 -29.93 10.01
C GLU A 224 34.62 -30.92 11.17
N ARG A 225 35.78 -31.58 11.29
CA ARG A 225 36.09 -32.44 12.44
C ARG A 225 36.09 -31.66 13.75
N LEU A 226 36.79 -30.51 13.77
CA LEU A 226 36.82 -29.61 14.92
C LEU A 226 35.42 -29.15 15.33
N MET A 227 34.60 -28.72 14.36
CA MET A 227 33.21 -28.31 14.64
C MET A 227 32.33 -29.46 15.12
N THR A 228 32.58 -30.69 14.67
CA THR A 228 31.84 -31.88 15.11
C THR A 228 32.22 -32.28 16.53
N ALA A 229 33.52 -32.31 16.84
CA ALA A 229 34.01 -32.53 18.20
C ALA A 229 33.45 -31.48 19.18
N ALA A 230 33.49 -30.21 18.79
CA ALA A 230 32.93 -29.11 19.58
C ALA A 230 31.42 -29.25 19.86
N ARG A 231 30.62 -29.78 18.91
CA ARG A 231 29.18 -30.02 19.10
C ARG A 231 28.88 -31.20 20.02
N GLY A 232 29.80 -32.18 20.12
CA GLY A 232 29.68 -33.31 21.02
C GLY A 232 29.93 -32.93 22.49
N MET A 233 30.61 -31.81 22.72
CA MET A 233 30.86 -31.25 24.04
C MET A 233 29.69 -30.35 24.47
N ALA A 234 29.23 -30.49 25.71
CA ALA A 234 28.17 -29.62 26.25
C ALA A 234 28.68 -28.19 26.49
N ASP A 235 29.88 -28.07 27.04
CA ASP A 235 30.62 -26.83 27.26
C ASP A 235 32.10 -27.05 26.92
N ILE A 236 32.78 -26.01 26.43
CA ILE A 236 34.22 -26.05 26.13
C ILE A 236 34.94 -25.16 27.13
N PRO A 237 35.37 -25.70 28.30
CA PRO A 237 36.08 -24.91 29.30
C PRO A 237 37.50 -24.61 28.81
N PHE A 238 37.89 -23.35 28.75
CA PHE A 238 39.24 -22.95 28.34
C PHE A 238 39.73 -21.80 29.20
N ARG A 239 40.84 -22.01 29.93
CA ARG A 239 41.47 -21.01 30.83
C ARG A 239 40.47 -20.33 31.78
N GLY A 240 39.57 -21.12 32.39
CA GLY A 240 38.58 -20.63 33.34
C GLY A 240 37.34 -19.96 32.74
N ALA A 241 37.19 -19.93 31.40
CA ALA A 241 35.99 -19.42 30.72
C ALA A 241 35.30 -20.52 29.89
N SER A 242 33.99 -20.40 29.69
CA SER A 242 33.26 -21.26 28.72
C SER A 242 33.32 -20.65 27.33
N VAL A 243 33.83 -21.42 26.37
CA VAL A 243 34.00 -21.04 24.97
C VAL A 243 32.98 -21.74 24.10
N ALA A 244 32.48 -21.07 23.07
CA ALA A 244 31.55 -21.66 22.11
C ALA A 244 32.01 -21.41 20.66
N LEU A 245 32.00 -22.48 19.86
CA LEU A 245 32.37 -22.46 18.44
C LEU A 245 31.12 -22.42 17.56
N TYR A 246 31.08 -21.49 16.62
CA TYR A 246 30.01 -21.33 15.65
C TYR A 246 30.55 -21.28 14.24
N GLN A 247 29.73 -21.74 13.29
CA GLN A 247 29.98 -21.45 11.88
C GLN A 247 29.84 -19.94 11.65
N ASP A 248 30.77 -19.34 10.92
CA ASP A 248 30.59 -17.99 10.39
C ASP A 248 29.62 -18.05 9.20
N LEU A 249 28.46 -17.41 9.37
CA LEU A 249 27.38 -17.38 8.39
C LEU A 249 27.11 -15.93 7.98
N SER A 250 26.55 -15.73 6.80
CA SER A 250 26.10 -14.41 6.37
C SER A 250 25.05 -13.84 7.33
N GLY A 251 24.95 -12.51 7.39
CA GLY A 251 23.91 -11.83 8.18
C GLY A 251 22.51 -12.25 7.76
N LEU A 252 22.27 -12.36 6.44
CA LEU A 252 21.00 -12.80 5.87
C LEU A 252 20.61 -14.21 6.31
N THR A 253 21.56 -15.15 6.31
CA THR A 253 21.35 -16.52 6.81
C THR A 253 20.94 -16.51 8.29
N LEU A 254 21.58 -15.67 9.10
CA LEU A 254 21.27 -15.57 10.53
C LEU A 254 19.90 -14.94 10.76
N ASP A 255 19.54 -13.91 10.00
CA ASP A 255 18.20 -13.29 10.03
C ASP A 255 17.12 -14.29 9.62
N ALA A 256 17.37 -15.05 8.56
CA ALA A 256 16.49 -16.11 8.10
C ALA A 256 16.28 -17.20 9.16
N ARG A 257 17.34 -17.64 9.84
CA ARG A 257 17.23 -18.56 10.99
C ARG A 257 16.45 -17.96 12.16
N ARG A 258 16.64 -16.66 12.44
CA ARG A 258 15.88 -15.93 13.47
C ARG A 258 14.40 -15.85 13.11
N ALA A 259 14.06 -15.59 11.85
CA ALA A 259 12.69 -15.56 11.36
C ALA A 259 12.01 -16.93 11.53
N LEU A 260 12.73 -18.03 11.26
CA LEU A 260 12.25 -19.41 11.45
C LEU A 260 12.18 -19.88 12.91
N ARG A 261 12.49 -19.03 13.90
CA ARG A 261 12.45 -19.39 15.33
C ARG A 261 11.07 -19.90 15.78
N PRO A 262 9.93 -19.31 15.41
CA PRO A 262 8.61 -19.84 15.79
C PRO A 262 8.41 -21.28 15.29
N LEU A 263 8.75 -21.53 14.02
CA LEU A 263 8.66 -22.87 13.43
C LEU A 263 9.54 -23.88 14.17
N THR A 264 10.82 -23.56 14.37
CA THR A 264 11.75 -24.47 15.07
C THR A 264 11.40 -24.69 16.53
N THR A 265 10.78 -23.72 17.21
CA THR A 265 10.23 -23.92 18.57
C THR A 265 9.09 -24.93 18.55
N THR A 266 8.12 -24.80 17.65
CA THR A 266 7.02 -25.76 17.52
C THR A 266 7.51 -27.16 17.15
N LEU A 267 8.53 -27.27 16.28
CA LEU A 267 9.14 -28.56 15.95
C LEU A 267 9.75 -29.23 17.19
N ARG A 268 10.43 -28.47 18.06
CA ARG A 268 10.98 -28.99 19.33
C ARG A 268 9.88 -29.43 20.29
N GLU A 269 8.83 -28.63 20.44
CA GLU A 269 7.68 -28.96 21.31
C GLU A 269 6.97 -30.25 20.86
N LYS A 270 6.95 -30.51 19.56
CA LYS A 270 6.37 -31.73 18.97
C LYS A 270 7.35 -32.90 18.88
N GLY A 271 8.59 -32.75 19.35
CA GLY A 271 9.61 -33.79 19.27
C GLY A 271 10.05 -34.14 17.85
N ILE A 272 9.84 -33.24 16.88
CA ILE A 272 10.20 -33.45 15.48
C ILE A 272 11.66 -33.04 15.27
N ALA A 273 12.50 -33.99 14.88
CA ALA A 273 13.89 -33.73 14.57
C ALA A 273 14.04 -32.79 13.35
N TYR A 274 14.95 -31.83 13.45
CA TYR A 274 15.32 -30.95 12.34
C TYR A 274 16.82 -30.69 12.34
N ARG A 275 17.35 -30.28 11.18
CA ARG A 275 18.74 -29.85 11.03
C ARG A 275 18.85 -28.71 10.03
N TRP A 276 19.89 -27.89 10.21
CA TRP A 276 20.22 -26.83 9.26
C TRP A 276 21.16 -27.35 8.17
N GLY A 277 20.76 -27.22 6.92
CA GLY A 277 21.61 -27.45 5.76
C GLY A 277 22.36 -26.19 5.34
N PHE A 278 23.55 -26.37 4.78
CA PHE A 278 24.38 -25.31 4.20
C PHE A 278 23.96 -25.02 2.74
N PRO A 279 23.93 -23.75 2.29
CA PRO A 279 24.19 -22.53 3.06
C PRO A 279 23.03 -22.18 4.00
N PHE A 280 21.81 -22.30 3.49
CA PHE A 280 20.59 -22.11 4.25
C PHE A 280 19.47 -23.02 3.74
N SER A 281 19.10 -24.00 4.56
CA SER A 281 17.86 -24.76 4.44
C SER A 281 17.52 -25.38 5.78
N LEU A 282 16.24 -25.43 6.14
CA LEU A 282 15.77 -26.16 7.30
C LEU A 282 15.27 -27.53 6.83
N GLN A 283 15.96 -28.60 7.21
CA GLN A 283 15.56 -29.96 6.90
C GLN A 283 14.81 -30.53 8.10
N ILE A 284 13.56 -30.91 7.90
CA ILE A 284 12.65 -31.40 8.94
C ILE A 284 12.37 -32.87 8.70
N ARG A 285 12.47 -33.70 9.73
CA ARG A 285 12.19 -35.13 9.64
C ARG A 285 10.68 -35.36 9.57
N GLN A 286 10.22 -36.09 8.56
CA GLN A 286 8.82 -36.53 8.45
C GLN A 286 8.81 -38.02 8.12
N GLY A 287 8.47 -38.86 9.09
CA GLY A 287 8.53 -40.32 8.94
C GLY A 287 9.93 -40.76 8.50
N ASN A 288 10.04 -41.38 7.31
CA ASN A 288 11.32 -41.79 6.74
C ASN A 288 11.95 -40.79 5.74
N ALA A 289 11.31 -39.64 5.50
CA ALA A 289 11.79 -38.61 4.58
C ALA A 289 12.28 -37.35 5.31
N TRP A 290 12.98 -36.47 4.57
CA TRP A 290 13.35 -35.13 5.00
C TRP A 290 12.64 -34.11 4.12
N ILE A 291 11.84 -33.23 4.74
CA ILE A 291 11.26 -32.08 4.06
C ILE A 291 12.26 -30.93 4.14
N GLN A 292 12.58 -30.33 3.01
CA GLN A 292 13.45 -29.16 2.96
C GLN A 292 12.60 -27.89 2.88
N VAL A 293 12.87 -26.94 3.77
CA VAL A 293 12.32 -25.59 3.75
C VAL A 293 13.46 -24.63 3.47
N ARG A 294 13.50 -24.09 2.25
CA ARG A 294 14.51 -23.11 1.83
C ARG A 294 13.89 -21.72 1.68
N TRP A 295 12.63 -21.67 1.28
CA TRP A 295 11.92 -20.44 0.97
C TRP A 295 10.66 -20.26 1.81
N PRO A 296 10.14 -19.04 1.95
CA PRO A 296 8.85 -18.78 2.60
C PRO A 296 7.70 -19.61 2.01
N GLU A 297 7.72 -19.82 0.70
CA GLU A 297 6.73 -20.62 -0.03
C GLU A 297 6.73 -22.10 0.40
N ASP A 298 7.86 -22.61 0.89
CA ASP A 298 7.97 -24.01 1.35
C ASP A 298 7.30 -24.23 2.71
N VAL A 299 7.10 -23.17 3.51
CA VAL A 299 6.58 -23.30 4.88
C VAL A 299 5.15 -23.81 4.93
N PRO A 300 4.19 -23.24 4.18
CA PRO A 300 2.83 -23.79 4.14
C PRO A 300 2.81 -25.26 3.70
N ARG A 301 3.68 -25.64 2.76
CA ARG A 301 3.81 -27.04 2.31
C ARG A 301 4.33 -27.95 3.43
N ALA A 302 5.36 -27.51 4.15
CA ALA A 302 5.92 -28.25 5.28
C ALA A 302 4.93 -28.37 6.44
N LEU A 303 4.20 -27.31 6.78
CA LEU A 303 3.19 -27.33 7.84
C LEU A 303 2.04 -28.29 7.53
N ARG A 304 1.54 -28.28 6.28
CA ARG A 304 0.51 -29.24 5.83
C ARG A 304 1.00 -30.68 5.94
N ALA A 305 2.23 -30.95 5.50
CA ALA A 305 2.83 -32.27 5.57
C ALA A 305 2.99 -32.76 7.02
N LEU A 306 3.33 -31.87 7.95
CA LEU A 306 3.50 -32.18 9.37
C LEU A 306 2.19 -32.12 10.18
N ARG A 307 1.06 -31.80 9.54
CA ARG A 307 -0.24 -31.56 10.18
C ARG A 307 -0.17 -30.53 11.32
N LEU A 308 0.62 -29.48 11.13
CA LEU A 308 0.79 -28.38 12.08
C LEU A 308 -0.12 -27.21 11.72
N PRO A 309 -0.58 -26.42 12.71
CA PRO A 309 -1.34 -25.20 12.44
C PRO A 309 -0.51 -24.18 11.64
N PRO A 310 -1.14 -23.24 10.93
CA PRO A 310 -0.44 -22.20 10.19
C PRO A 310 0.39 -21.33 11.15
N ILE A 311 1.70 -21.25 10.90
CA ILE A 311 2.64 -20.41 11.66
C ILE A 311 3.02 -19.21 10.81
N ARG A 312 2.75 -18.01 11.31
CA ARG A 312 3.15 -16.76 10.63
C ARG A 312 4.64 -16.50 10.87
N ILE A 313 5.41 -16.50 9.80
CA ILE A 313 6.84 -16.18 9.82
C ILE A 313 7.01 -14.74 9.37
N ARG A 314 7.43 -13.87 10.29
CA ARG A 314 7.68 -12.45 9.99
C ARG A 314 9.11 -12.24 9.50
N ASN A 315 9.30 -11.28 8.61
CA ASN A 315 10.60 -10.71 8.26
C ASN A 315 11.64 -11.67 7.64
N TRP A 316 11.23 -12.80 7.05
CA TRP A 316 12.20 -13.76 6.48
C TRP A 316 12.89 -13.25 5.21
N LEU A 317 12.17 -12.55 4.32
CA LEU A 317 12.79 -11.97 3.11
C LEU A 317 12.63 -10.45 3.00
N LEU A 318 12.03 -9.80 4.01
CA LEU A 318 11.27 -8.55 3.87
C LEU A 318 10.20 -8.75 2.80
N GLU A 319 8.95 -8.64 3.22
CA GLU A 319 7.78 -8.70 2.36
C GLU A 319 8.08 -7.99 1.03
N THR A 320 7.92 -8.71 -0.09
CA THR A 320 7.97 -8.10 -1.42
C THR A 320 7.21 -6.78 -1.37
N PRO A 321 7.69 -5.68 -1.98
CA PRO A 321 6.96 -4.41 -2.01
C PRO A 321 5.49 -4.56 -2.47
N LEU A 322 5.19 -5.58 -3.27
CA LEU A 322 3.83 -5.97 -3.69
C LEU A 322 2.90 -6.41 -2.54
N ALA A 323 3.42 -7.01 -1.47
CA ALA A 323 2.62 -7.39 -0.31
C ALA A 323 2.19 -6.17 0.52
N GLN A 324 3.02 -5.12 0.57
CA GLN A 324 2.65 -3.83 1.17
C GLN A 324 1.62 -3.09 0.32
N LEU A 325 1.69 -3.20 -1.01
CA LEU A 325 0.69 -2.59 -1.89
C LEU A 325 -0.70 -3.21 -1.74
N HIS A 326 -0.82 -4.52 -1.46
CA HIS A 326 -2.11 -5.14 -1.18
C HIS A 326 -2.71 -4.72 0.19
N GLU A 327 -1.90 -4.54 1.23
CA GLU A 327 -2.41 -4.01 2.51
C GLU A 327 -2.85 -2.53 2.38
N VAL A 328 -2.12 -1.69 1.63
CA VAL A 328 -2.51 -0.29 1.38
C VAL A 328 -3.77 -0.20 0.48
N ALA A 329 -4.00 -1.17 -0.41
CA ALA A 329 -5.19 -1.23 -1.26
C ALA A 329 -6.47 -1.66 -0.52
N GLU A 330 -6.36 -2.42 0.57
CA GLU A 330 -7.49 -2.76 1.45
C GLU A 330 -7.97 -1.53 2.25
N ASP A 331 -7.04 -0.70 2.74
CA ASP A 331 -7.35 0.53 3.49
C ASP A 331 -7.81 1.70 2.61
N GLY A 332 -7.52 1.67 1.31
CA GLY A 332 -7.94 2.67 0.33
C GLY A 332 -9.35 2.46 -0.26
N ARG A 333 -10.04 1.37 0.09
CA ARG A 333 -11.38 1.09 -0.44
C ARG A 333 -12.42 1.93 0.32
N PRO A 334 -13.20 2.81 -0.33
CA PRO A 334 -14.20 3.60 0.37
C PRO A 334 -15.19 2.66 1.09
N PRO A 335 -15.56 2.95 2.36
CA PRO A 335 -16.43 2.06 3.11
C PRO A 335 -17.76 1.90 2.38
N SER A 336 -18.23 0.66 2.27
CA SER A 336 -19.51 0.34 1.67
C SER A 336 -20.63 1.21 2.29
N PRO A 337 -21.68 1.55 1.52
CA PRO A 337 -22.74 2.46 1.97
C PRO A 337 -23.39 2.06 3.31
N THR A 338 -23.40 0.77 3.60
CA THR A 338 -23.90 0.18 4.85
C THR A 338 -23.08 0.60 6.08
N ARG A 339 -21.75 0.65 5.99
CA ARG A 339 -20.86 1.07 7.11
C ARG A 339 -20.94 2.57 7.42
N ARG A 340 -21.29 3.42 6.45
CA ARG A 340 -21.51 4.86 6.69
C ARG A 340 -22.73 5.11 7.58
N ARG A 341 -23.80 4.31 7.42
CA ARG A 341 -25.04 4.44 8.19
C ARG A 341 -24.86 4.05 9.66
N GLU A 342 -24.14 2.97 9.92
CA GLU A 342 -23.83 2.50 11.29
C GLU A 342 -22.91 3.48 12.04
N ARG A 343 -21.94 4.09 11.34
CA ARG A 343 -21.03 5.07 11.94
C ARG A 343 -21.75 6.39 12.25
N ALA A 344 -22.70 6.81 11.41
CA ALA A 344 -23.53 7.98 11.67
C ALA A 344 -24.51 7.75 12.84
N GLN A 345 -25.09 6.55 12.96
CA GLN A 345 -25.98 6.20 14.08
C GLN A 345 -25.25 6.12 15.42
N ARG A 346 -23.99 5.66 15.46
CA ARG A 346 -23.17 5.67 16.69
C ARG A 346 -22.78 7.08 17.14
N MET A 347 -22.59 8.03 16.22
CA MET A 347 -22.21 9.41 16.54
C MET A 347 -23.39 10.26 17.03
N LEU A 348 -24.63 9.84 16.75
CA LEU A 348 -25.86 10.56 17.14
C LEU A 348 -26.52 10.00 18.42
N GLY A 349 -25.94 8.97 19.04
CA GLY A 349 -26.54 8.23 20.17
C GLY A 349 -25.72 8.21 21.46
N GLY A 350 -25.01 9.30 21.80
CA GLY A 350 -24.34 9.43 23.10
C GLY A 350 -25.32 9.81 24.23
N PRO A 351 -25.20 9.24 25.45
CA PRO A 351 -26.17 9.44 26.53
C PRO A 351 -26.07 10.85 27.13
N ARG A 352 -27.22 11.51 27.31
CA ARG A 352 -27.34 12.71 28.15
C ARG A 352 -27.12 12.29 29.61
N GLY A 353 -25.96 12.64 30.16
CA GLY A 353 -25.70 12.55 31.60
C GLY A 353 -26.56 13.58 32.33
N VAL A 354 -27.35 13.10 33.28
CA VAL A 354 -28.08 13.87 34.28
C VAL A 354 -27.07 14.23 35.37
N GLU A 355 -26.91 15.52 35.64
CA GLU A 355 -26.23 16.02 36.84
C GLU A 355 -27.25 16.05 37.99
N GLU A 356 -26.99 15.25 39.03
CA GLU A 356 -27.32 15.51 40.44
C GLU A 356 -26.12 15.16 41.30
#